data_AF-A0A8T5JN74-F1
#
_entry.id   AF-A0A8T5JN74-F1
#
_cell.length_a   1.000
_cell.length_b   1.000
_cell.length_c   1.000
_cell.angle_alpha   90.00
_cell.angle_beta   90.00
_cell.angle_gamma   90.00
#
_symmetry.space_group_name_H-M   'P 1'
#
loop_
_entity.id
_entity.type
_entity.pdbx_description
1 polymer ?
#
loop_
_entity_poly.entity_id
_entity_poly.type
_entity_poly.pdbx_seq_one_letter_code
_entity_poly.pdbx_strand_id
1 'polypeptide(L)'
;MKQLSQSIKQIKTKNIRKIKNIKQKNIDKIKTIKKKNIKNIKKIKENIKNLNSITIQFKKRIKLDDLNFLKLVKLADFITWANAGCGLLAMLFAFENLFTAAAIFLLVAVFFDFLDGKIARLSKKKRTNSMGEELDSLADTVSFGVAPIVFIFFYLQPQHWYYYFIYIIFLSAGIFRLARFNTFPLEKYVGLPITISGLLIPLLYFIGVPPLIFPVVLLVLSILMIASFKFTRPF
;
A
#
# COMPACT_ATOMS: atom_id res chain seq x y z
N MET A 1 15.39 101.62 1.07
CA MET A 1 16.04 100.53 0.29
C MET A 1 16.66 99.39 1.12
N LYS A 2 17.19 99.61 2.33
CA LYS A 2 17.82 98.54 3.16
C LYS A 2 16.86 97.47 3.73
N GLN A 3 15.62 97.82 4.09
CA GLN A 3 14.62 96.86 4.63
C GLN A 3 14.13 95.86 3.56
N LEU A 4 13.92 96.29 2.32
CA LEU A 4 13.49 95.41 1.23
C LEU A 4 14.54 94.33 0.90
N SER A 5 15.84 94.67 0.97
CA SER A 5 16.92 93.71 0.68
C SER A 5 17.07 92.64 1.77
N GLN A 6 16.84 93.00 3.05
CA GLN A 6 16.84 92.06 4.17
C GLN A 6 15.66 91.08 4.11
N SER A 7 14.46 91.56 3.77
CA SER A 7 13.27 90.72 3.60
C SER A 7 13.43 89.72 2.44
N ILE A 8 13.98 90.14 1.30
CA ILE A 8 14.28 89.25 0.16
C ILE A 8 15.31 88.18 0.56
N LYS A 9 16.35 88.55 1.31
CA LYS A 9 17.38 87.61 1.78
C LYS A 9 16.82 86.58 2.77
N GLN A 10 15.91 87.00 3.66
CA GLN A 10 15.18 86.10 4.57
C GLN A 10 14.24 85.14 3.83
N ILE A 11 13.48 85.62 2.83
CA ILE A 11 12.59 84.76 2.03
C ILE A 11 13.40 83.72 1.24
N LYS A 12 14.51 84.14 0.62
CA LYS A 12 15.40 83.25 -0.14
C LYS A 12 16.01 82.16 0.76
N THR A 13 16.49 82.53 1.94
CA THR A 13 17.04 81.58 2.92
C THR A 13 15.98 80.63 3.47
N LYS A 14 14.75 81.10 3.73
CA LYS A 14 13.62 80.27 4.20
C LYS A 14 13.19 79.26 3.13
N ASN A 15 13.13 79.66 1.86
CA ASN A 15 12.83 78.77 0.74
C ASN A 15 13.93 77.72 0.51
N ILE A 16 15.21 78.09 0.60
CA ILE A 16 16.33 77.13 0.50
C ILE A 16 16.28 76.10 1.63
N ARG A 17 15.99 76.53 2.87
CA ARG A 17 15.80 75.60 4.01
C ARG A 17 14.61 74.66 3.78
N LYS A 18 13.49 75.17 3.25
CA LYS A 18 12.31 74.36 2.94
C LYS A 18 12.60 73.31 1.87
N ILE A 19 13.32 73.67 0.79
CA ILE A 19 13.75 72.75 -0.26
C ILE A 19 14.71 71.69 0.28
N LYS A 20 15.67 72.07 1.13
CA LYS A 20 16.58 71.11 1.78
C LYS A 20 15.84 70.11 2.65
N ASN A 21 14.87 70.57 3.45
CA ASN A 21 14.04 69.70 4.29
C ASN A 21 13.18 68.73 3.46
N ILE A 22 12.61 69.19 2.34
CA ILE A 22 11.83 68.32 1.43
C ILE A 22 12.73 67.26 0.79
N LYS A 23 13.92 67.65 0.29
CA LYS A 23 14.90 66.70 -0.23
C LYS A 23 15.30 65.67 0.82
N GLN A 24 15.60 66.10 2.04
CA GLN A 24 16.00 65.21 3.12
C GLN A 24 14.88 64.21 3.48
N LYS A 25 13.64 64.70 3.63
CA LYS A 25 12.47 63.86 3.92
C LYS A 25 12.22 62.81 2.84
N ASN A 26 12.42 63.15 1.57
CA ASN A 26 12.31 62.19 0.46
C ASN A 26 13.44 61.15 0.48
N ILE A 27 14.68 61.56 0.78
CA ILE A 27 15.82 60.63 0.93
C ILE A 27 15.58 59.65 2.07
N ASP A 28 15.07 60.12 3.20
CA ASP A 28 14.79 59.28 4.36
C ASP A 28 13.66 58.28 4.09
N LYS A 29 12.63 58.69 3.34
CA LYS A 29 11.53 57.84 2.87
C LYS A 29 12.03 56.74 1.93
N ILE A 30 12.92 57.08 1.00
CA ILE A 30 13.55 56.10 0.09
C ILE A 30 14.40 55.10 0.88
N LYS A 31 15.17 55.56 1.87
CA LYS A 31 15.96 54.68 2.74
C LYS A 31 15.07 53.70 3.53
N THR A 32 13.92 54.16 4.04
CA THR A 32 12.99 53.29 4.77
C THR A 32 12.37 52.22 3.87
N ILE A 33 11.95 52.59 2.66
CA ILE A 33 11.41 51.66 1.67
C ILE A 33 12.45 50.60 1.29
N LYS A 34 13.69 51.03 1.01
CA LYS A 34 14.79 50.12 0.66
C LYS A 34 15.08 49.12 1.78
N LYS A 35 15.08 49.57 3.04
CA LYS A 35 15.28 48.71 4.22
C LYS A 35 14.15 47.70 4.40
N LYS A 36 12.89 48.09 4.15
CA LYS A 36 11.72 47.20 4.21
C LYS A 36 11.76 46.13 3.12
N ASN A 37 12.10 46.52 1.89
CA ASN A 37 12.26 45.57 0.78
C ASN A 37 13.40 44.56 1.03
N ILE A 38 14.54 45.00 1.57
CA ILE A 38 15.65 44.10 1.92
C ILE A 38 15.21 43.08 2.99
N LYS A 39 14.44 43.50 4.00
CA LYS A 39 13.88 42.56 5.01
C LYS A 39 12.93 41.54 4.38
N ASN A 40 12.03 41.97 3.48
CA ASN A 40 11.13 41.05 2.78
C ASN A 40 11.89 40.05 1.91
N ILE A 41 12.90 40.49 1.16
CA ILE A 41 13.73 39.61 0.32
C ILE A 41 14.48 38.58 1.19
N LYS A 42 15.00 38.97 2.36
CA LYS A 42 15.64 38.03 3.30
C LYS A 42 14.65 36.97 3.79
N LYS A 43 13.43 37.39 4.18
CA LYS A 43 12.37 36.46 4.64
C LYS A 43 11.94 35.49 3.53
N ILE A 44 11.83 35.97 2.29
CA ILE A 44 11.53 35.11 1.12
C ILE A 44 12.65 34.09 0.88
N LYS A 45 13.92 34.53 0.93
CA LYS A 45 15.07 33.61 0.79
C LYS A 45 15.08 32.52 1.87
N GLU A 46 14.71 32.86 3.09
CA GLU A 46 14.64 31.92 4.21
C GLU A 46 13.51 30.89 4.02
N ASN A 47 12.32 31.34 3.57
CA ASN A 47 11.23 30.43 3.20
C ASN A 47 11.60 29.48 2.06
N ILE A 48 12.27 29.97 1.01
CA ILE A 48 12.75 29.14 -0.11
C ILE A 48 13.75 28.09 0.38
N LYS A 49 14.64 28.47 1.31
CA LYS A 49 15.62 27.54 1.90
C LYS A 49 14.94 26.42 2.70
N ASN A 50 13.88 26.74 3.44
CA ASN A 50 13.07 25.75 4.16
C ASN A 50 12.26 24.84 3.22
N LEU A 51 11.73 25.37 2.12
CA LEU A 51 11.06 24.54 1.11
C LEU A 51 12.03 23.52 0.51
N ASN A 52 13.25 23.96 0.15
CA ASN A 52 14.26 23.07 -0.42
C ASN A 52 14.69 21.97 0.58
N SER A 53 14.81 22.29 1.88
CA SER A 53 15.14 21.26 2.89
C SER A 53 14.04 20.23 3.07
N ILE A 54 12.77 20.65 2.96
CA ILE A 54 11.61 19.74 2.92
C ILE A 54 11.67 18.86 1.66
N THR A 55 11.93 19.42 0.47
CA THR A 55 12.02 18.63 -0.77
C THR A 55 13.14 17.59 -0.69
N ILE A 56 14.30 17.97 -0.13
CA ILE A 56 15.43 17.06 0.10
C ILE A 56 15.07 15.98 1.11
N GLN A 57 14.34 16.30 2.19
CA GLN A 57 13.84 15.28 3.14
C GLN A 57 12.85 14.31 2.50
N PHE A 58 11.92 14.79 1.66
CA PHE A 58 11.00 13.94 0.92
C PHE A 58 11.75 13.01 -0.05
N LYS A 59 12.71 13.55 -0.81
CA LYS A 59 13.56 12.76 -1.72
C LYS A 59 14.47 11.78 -0.97
N LYS A 60 14.84 12.07 0.28
CA LYS A 60 15.64 11.17 1.12
C LYS A 60 14.78 10.08 1.81
N ARG A 61 13.51 10.38 2.10
CA ARG A 61 12.51 9.39 2.55
C ARG A 61 12.15 8.39 1.46
N ILE A 62 12.09 8.85 0.21
CA ILE A 62 11.86 8.00 -0.97
C ILE A 62 13.21 7.70 -1.60
N LYS A 63 13.94 6.70 -1.07
CA LYS A 63 15.14 6.17 -1.74
C LYS A 63 14.75 5.52 -3.07
N LEU A 64 14.65 6.31 -4.12
CA LEU A 64 14.33 5.87 -5.49
C LEU A 64 15.38 4.92 -6.07
N ASP A 65 16.59 4.89 -5.50
CA ASP A 65 17.67 4.01 -5.94
C ASP A 65 17.53 2.56 -5.39
N ASP A 66 16.69 2.36 -4.35
CA ASP A 66 16.33 1.05 -3.82
C ASP A 66 15.13 0.42 -4.57
N LEU A 67 14.55 1.13 -5.56
CA LEU A 67 13.45 0.69 -6.43
C LEU A 67 13.91 -0.08 -7.67
N ASN A 68 15.16 -0.56 -7.70
CA ASN A 68 15.58 -1.52 -8.72
C ASN A 68 14.77 -2.80 -8.51
N PHE A 69 13.70 -2.96 -9.30
CA PHE A 69 12.78 -4.09 -9.29
C PHE A 69 13.52 -5.44 -9.20
N LEU A 70 14.60 -5.59 -9.97
CA LEU A 70 15.45 -6.79 -10.01
C LEU A 70 16.25 -7.06 -8.72
N LYS A 71 16.46 -6.06 -7.87
CA LYS A 71 17.15 -6.19 -6.57
C LYS A 71 16.17 -6.49 -5.43
N LEU A 72 14.88 -6.26 -5.66
CA LEU A 72 13.77 -6.54 -4.74
C LEU A 72 13.25 -7.96 -4.90
N VAL A 73 13.27 -8.52 -6.11
CA VAL A 73 12.80 -9.86 -6.42
C VAL A 73 13.78 -10.92 -5.89
N LYS A 74 13.37 -11.64 -4.85
CA LYS A 74 14.04 -12.81 -4.31
C LYS A 74 13.48 -14.08 -4.96
N LEU A 75 14.17 -15.21 -4.76
CA LEU A 75 13.70 -16.53 -5.21
C LEU A 75 12.30 -16.88 -4.64
N ALA A 76 12.01 -16.43 -3.42
CA ALA A 76 10.70 -16.56 -2.79
C ALA A 76 9.59 -15.90 -3.62
N ASP A 77 9.79 -14.65 -4.06
CA ASP A 77 8.79 -13.91 -4.83
C ASP A 77 8.45 -14.56 -6.19
N PHE A 78 9.41 -15.26 -6.82
CA PHE A 78 9.14 -16.07 -8.01
C PHE A 78 8.24 -17.27 -7.72
N ILE A 79 8.38 -17.89 -6.54
CA ILE A 79 7.53 -19.00 -6.11
C ILE A 79 6.13 -18.48 -5.78
N THR A 80 6.03 -17.30 -5.14
CA THR A 80 4.76 -16.61 -4.92
C THR A 80 4.05 -16.34 -6.26
N TRP A 81 4.78 -15.88 -7.28
CA TRP A 81 4.21 -15.70 -8.63
C TRP A 81 3.80 -17.01 -9.29
N ALA A 82 4.55 -18.10 -9.07
CA ALA A 82 4.17 -19.42 -9.55
C ALA A 82 2.88 -19.91 -8.88
N ASN A 83 2.71 -19.70 -7.57
CA ASN A 83 1.46 -19.95 -6.85
C ASN A 83 0.30 -19.18 -7.49
N ALA A 84 0.42 -17.85 -7.60
CA ALA A 84 -0.61 -17.01 -8.22
C ALA A 84 -0.92 -17.42 -9.68
N GLY A 85 0.10 -17.79 -10.45
CA GLY A 85 -0.05 -18.28 -11.82
C GLY A 85 -0.83 -19.60 -11.88
N CYS A 86 -0.60 -20.52 -10.95
CA CYS A 86 -1.38 -21.75 -10.83
C CYS A 86 -2.83 -21.48 -10.44
N GLY A 87 -3.07 -20.54 -9.52
CA GLY A 87 -4.43 -20.07 -9.20
C GLY A 87 -5.16 -19.50 -10.41
N LEU A 88 -4.48 -18.69 -11.23
CA LEU A 88 -5.04 -18.18 -12.48
C LEU A 88 -5.35 -19.28 -13.48
N LEU A 89 -4.42 -20.21 -13.71
CA LEU A 89 -4.64 -21.34 -14.61
C LEU A 89 -5.81 -22.21 -14.15
N ALA A 90 -5.94 -22.45 -12.84
CA ALA A 90 -7.08 -23.17 -12.30
C ALA A 90 -8.42 -22.47 -12.63
N MET A 91 -8.47 -21.14 -12.51
CA MET A 91 -9.65 -20.37 -12.91
C MET A 91 -9.93 -20.50 -14.40
N LEU A 92 -8.92 -20.32 -15.26
CA LEU A 92 -9.04 -20.43 -16.71
C LEU A 92 -9.55 -21.80 -17.15
N PHE A 93 -9.00 -22.88 -16.61
CA PHE A 93 -9.50 -24.22 -16.91
C PHE A 93 -10.91 -24.47 -16.37
N ALA A 94 -11.29 -23.88 -15.24
CA ALA A 94 -12.67 -23.94 -14.75
C ALA A 94 -13.65 -23.23 -15.69
N PHE A 95 -13.27 -22.06 -16.25
CA PHE A 95 -14.06 -21.35 -17.26
C PHE A 95 -14.28 -22.20 -18.53
N GLU A 96 -13.27 -22.98 -18.93
CA GLU A 96 -13.36 -23.90 -20.07
C GLU A 96 -14.04 -25.24 -19.74
N ASN A 97 -14.60 -25.40 -18.54
CA ASN A 97 -15.18 -26.64 -18.02
C ASN A 97 -14.19 -27.82 -17.93
N LEU A 98 -12.88 -27.54 -17.94
CA LEU A 98 -11.80 -28.50 -17.74
C LEU A 98 -11.52 -28.68 -16.25
N PHE A 99 -12.51 -29.17 -15.51
CA PHE A 99 -12.48 -29.24 -14.04
C PHE A 99 -11.34 -30.11 -13.49
N THR A 100 -10.98 -31.19 -14.18
CA THR A 100 -9.86 -32.04 -13.75
C THR A 100 -8.53 -31.28 -13.79
N ALA A 101 -8.27 -30.55 -14.87
CA ALA A 101 -7.08 -29.70 -14.98
C ALA A 101 -7.13 -28.59 -13.93
N ALA A 102 -8.27 -27.92 -13.76
CA ALA A 102 -8.44 -26.87 -12.76
C ALA A 102 -8.15 -27.37 -11.34
N ALA A 103 -8.65 -28.55 -10.98
CA ALA A 103 -8.39 -29.18 -9.69
C ALA A 103 -6.91 -29.54 -9.48
N ILE A 104 -6.23 -30.02 -10.52
CA ILE A 104 -4.78 -30.29 -10.47
C ILE A 104 -4.01 -28.99 -10.23
N PHE A 105 -4.34 -27.90 -10.94
CA PHE A 105 -3.66 -26.62 -10.77
C PHE A 105 -3.88 -26.00 -9.38
N LEU A 106 -5.05 -26.20 -8.75
CA LEU A 106 -5.26 -25.84 -7.34
C LEU A 106 -4.30 -26.60 -6.40
N LEU A 107 -4.13 -27.92 -6.61
CA LEU A 107 -3.20 -28.72 -5.81
C LEU A 107 -1.74 -28.30 -6.03
N VAL A 108 -1.37 -27.97 -7.28
CA VAL A 108 -0.04 -27.47 -7.62
C VAL A 108 0.20 -26.09 -6.98
N ALA A 109 -0.81 -25.23 -6.91
CA ALA A 109 -0.72 -23.94 -6.20
C ALA A 109 -0.39 -24.14 -4.71
N VAL A 110 -1.07 -25.09 -4.03
CA VAL A 110 -0.77 -25.45 -2.63
C VAL A 110 0.67 -25.95 -2.46
N PHE A 111 1.18 -26.72 -3.44
CA PHE A 111 2.56 -27.17 -3.42
C PHE A 111 3.55 -26.00 -3.47
N PHE A 112 3.32 -25.00 -4.31
CA PHE A 112 4.16 -23.79 -4.39
C PHE A 112 4.09 -22.93 -3.13
N ASP A 113 2.90 -22.72 -2.56
CA ASP A 113 2.72 -22.03 -1.28
C ASP A 113 3.53 -22.68 -0.15
N PHE A 114 3.48 -24.01 -0.05
CA PHE A 114 4.24 -24.74 0.96
C PHE A 114 5.76 -24.60 0.78
N LEU A 115 6.24 -24.55 -0.47
CA LEU A 115 7.64 -24.31 -0.79
C LEU A 115 8.07 -22.89 -0.41
N ASP A 116 7.27 -21.88 -0.75
CA ASP A 116 7.56 -20.48 -0.43
C ASP A 116 7.67 -20.27 1.08
N GLY A 117 6.67 -20.77 1.84
CA GLY A 117 6.69 -20.71 3.30
C GLY A 117 7.90 -21.41 3.93
N LYS A 118 8.39 -22.52 3.35
CA LYS A 118 9.62 -23.19 3.81
C LYS A 118 10.87 -22.37 3.51
N ILE A 119 10.97 -21.83 2.30
CA ILE A 119 12.14 -21.06 1.85
C ILE A 119 12.23 -19.73 2.61
N ALA A 120 11.10 -19.06 2.85
CA ALA A 120 11.02 -17.86 3.67
C ALA A 120 11.52 -18.11 5.11
N ARG A 121 11.13 -19.23 5.73
CA ARG A 121 11.59 -19.61 7.09
C ARG A 121 13.06 -19.99 7.17
N LEU A 122 13.60 -20.64 6.12
CA LEU A 122 15.02 -21.02 6.05
C LEU A 122 15.92 -19.82 5.77
N SER A 123 15.40 -18.81 5.07
CA SER A 123 16.07 -17.53 4.83
C SER A 123 16.05 -16.66 6.10
N LYS A 124 16.72 -17.12 7.17
CA LYS A 124 17.00 -16.39 8.42
C LYS A 124 17.91 -15.15 8.23
N LYS A 125 17.91 -14.52 7.04
CA LYS A 125 18.78 -13.39 6.72
C LYS A 125 18.07 -12.06 6.98
N LYS A 126 17.97 -11.71 8.27
CA LYS A 126 17.94 -10.37 8.90
C LYS A 126 17.09 -9.20 8.34
N ARG A 127 16.33 -9.37 7.27
CA ARG A 127 15.29 -8.43 6.79
C ARG A 127 14.26 -9.23 6.00
N THR A 128 13.26 -9.79 6.69
CA THR A 128 11.97 -10.03 6.02
C THR A 128 11.54 -8.66 5.51
N ASN A 129 11.47 -8.53 4.18
CA ASN A 129 10.99 -7.30 3.58
C ASN A 129 9.47 -7.41 3.70
N SER A 130 8.82 -6.47 4.39
CA SER A 130 7.36 -6.47 4.57
C SER A 130 6.60 -6.62 3.24
N MET A 131 7.22 -6.22 2.14
CA MET A 131 6.67 -6.37 0.80
C MET A 131 6.47 -7.83 0.35
N GLY A 132 7.34 -8.77 0.73
CA GLY A 132 7.19 -10.18 0.34
C GLY A 132 6.05 -10.87 1.08
N GLU A 133 5.85 -10.53 2.36
CA GLU A 133 4.74 -11.04 3.18
C GLU A 133 3.38 -10.54 2.66
N GLU A 134 3.32 -9.27 2.23
CA GLU A 134 2.12 -8.73 1.58
C GLU A 134 1.88 -9.34 0.19
N LEU A 135 2.94 -9.61 -0.58
CA LEU A 135 2.83 -10.25 -1.89
C LEU A 135 2.30 -11.70 -1.76
N ASP A 136 2.80 -12.44 -0.78
CA ASP A 136 2.32 -13.80 -0.44
C ASP A 136 0.83 -13.79 -0.08
N SER A 137 0.42 -12.85 0.78
CA SER A 137 -0.99 -12.69 1.16
C SER A 137 -1.91 -12.35 -0.03
N LEU A 138 -1.43 -11.54 -0.98
CA LEU A 138 -2.16 -11.24 -2.21
C LEU A 138 -2.27 -12.48 -3.12
N ALA A 139 -1.18 -13.22 -3.30
CA ALA A 139 -1.17 -14.46 -4.07
C ALA A 139 -2.10 -15.52 -3.46
N ASP A 140 -2.05 -15.69 -2.14
CA ASP A 140 -2.95 -16.56 -1.37
C ASP A 140 -4.42 -16.20 -1.55
N THR A 141 -4.72 -14.89 -1.55
CA THR A 141 -6.09 -14.42 -1.78
C THR A 141 -6.58 -14.82 -3.18
N VAL A 142 -5.73 -14.74 -4.19
CA VAL A 142 -6.08 -15.12 -5.57
C VAL A 142 -6.21 -16.65 -5.70
N SER A 143 -5.19 -17.38 -5.29
CA SER A 143 -5.09 -18.84 -5.46
C SER A 143 -6.02 -19.65 -4.56
N PHE A 144 -6.26 -19.19 -3.33
CA PHE A 144 -7.02 -19.95 -2.32
C PHE A 144 -8.29 -19.24 -1.85
N GLY A 145 -8.38 -17.93 -2.03
CA GLY A 145 -9.63 -17.20 -1.85
C GLY A 145 -10.52 -17.27 -3.10
N VAL A 146 -10.02 -16.77 -4.23
CA VAL A 146 -10.83 -16.58 -5.44
C VAL A 146 -10.91 -17.85 -6.30
N ALA A 147 -9.79 -18.52 -6.57
CA ALA A 147 -9.80 -19.64 -7.52
C ALA A 147 -10.72 -20.81 -7.10
N PRO A 148 -10.83 -21.20 -5.82
CA PRO A 148 -11.79 -22.23 -5.39
C PRO A 148 -13.25 -21.78 -5.56
N ILE A 149 -13.56 -20.49 -5.36
CA ILE A 149 -14.90 -19.94 -5.62
C ILE A 149 -15.23 -20.10 -7.11
N VAL A 150 -14.33 -19.68 -7.99
CA VAL A 150 -14.52 -19.75 -9.45
C VAL A 150 -14.68 -21.19 -9.89
N PHE A 151 -13.83 -22.10 -9.40
CA PHE A 151 -13.96 -23.54 -9.65
C PHE A 151 -15.36 -24.04 -9.30
N ILE A 152 -15.85 -23.75 -8.08
CA ILE A 152 -17.17 -24.19 -7.61
C ILE A 152 -18.28 -23.54 -8.44
N PHE A 153 -18.16 -22.26 -8.78
CA PHE A 153 -19.15 -21.55 -9.57
C PHE A 153 -19.38 -22.23 -10.93
N PHE A 154 -18.31 -22.52 -11.66
CA PHE A 154 -18.41 -23.20 -12.96
C PHE A 154 -18.81 -24.67 -12.84
N TYR A 155 -18.38 -25.35 -11.78
CA TYR A 155 -18.72 -26.76 -11.58
C TYR A 155 -20.17 -26.96 -11.14
N LEU A 156 -20.69 -26.10 -10.25
CA LEU A 156 -22.05 -26.18 -9.70
C LEU A 156 -23.10 -25.55 -10.62
N GLN A 157 -22.75 -24.55 -11.42
CA GLN A 157 -23.68 -23.74 -12.23
C GLN A 157 -24.86 -23.22 -11.38
N PRO A 158 -24.58 -22.42 -10.33
CA PRO A 158 -25.57 -22.03 -9.33
C PRO A 158 -26.75 -21.27 -9.93
N GLN A 159 -27.97 -21.69 -9.61
CA GLN A 159 -29.22 -21.08 -10.12
C GLN A 159 -29.81 -20.01 -9.19
N HIS A 160 -29.36 -19.97 -7.93
CA HIS A 160 -29.95 -19.12 -6.90
C HIS A 160 -28.98 -18.04 -6.40
N TRP A 161 -29.53 -16.89 -6.02
CA TRP A 161 -28.75 -15.72 -5.61
C TRP A 161 -27.95 -15.92 -4.30
N TYR A 162 -28.36 -16.84 -3.42
CA TYR A 162 -27.70 -17.02 -2.13
C TYR A 162 -26.30 -17.61 -2.24
N TYR A 163 -25.95 -18.30 -3.33
CA TYR A 163 -24.59 -18.81 -3.56
C TYR A 163 -23.57 -17.67 -3.63
N TYR A 164 -23.93 -16.53 -4.23
CA TYR A 164 -23.05 -15.36 -4.29
C TYR A 164 -22.73 -14.80 -2.89
N PHE A 165 -23.70 -14.83 -1.96
CA PHE A 165 -23.46 -14.43 -0.57
C PHE A 165 -22.48 -15.37 0.13
N ILE A 166 -22.59 -16.69 -0.10
CA ILE A 166 -21.64 -17.67 0.44
C ILE A 166 -20.22 -17.38 -0.05
N TYR A 167 -20.05 -17.09 -1.34
CA TYR A 167 -18.75 -16.76 -1.92
C TYR A 167 -18.15 -15.47 -1.33
N ILE A 168 -18.98 -14.44 -1.13
CA ILE A 168 -18.54 -13.17 -0.50
C ILE A 168 -18.11 -13.42 0.95
N ILE A 169 -18.86 -14.21 1.72
CA ILE A 169 -18.52 -14.55 3.11
C ILE A 169 -17.17 -15.27 3.16
N PHE A 170 -16.98 -16.28 2.30
CA PHE A 170 -15.73 -17.03 2.23
C PHE A 170 -14.53 -16.17 1.86
N LEU A 171 -14.65 -15.34 0.82
CA LEU A 171 -13.57 -14.44 0.42
C LEU A 171 -13.24 -13.44 1.54
N SER A 172 -14.27 -12.87 2.17
CA SER A 172 -14.10 -11.90 3.27
C SER A 172 -13.43 -12.54 4.49
N ALA A 173 -13.81 -13.77 4.84
CA ALA A 173 -13.19 -14.54 5.91
C ALA A 173 -11.70 -14.82 5.63
N GLY A 174 -11.38 -15.22 4.39
CA GLY A 174 -10.01 -15.45 3.95
C GLY A 174 -9.13 -14.20 4.03
N ILE A 175 -9.61 -13.06 3.50
CA ILE A 175 -8.90 -11.77 3.54
C ILE A 175 -8.70 -11.33 4.99
N PHE A 176 -9.74 -11.39 5.82
CA PHE A 176 -9.63 -11.01 7.23
C PHE A 176 -8.61 -11.87 7.99
N ARG A 177 -8.57 -13.18 7.71
CA ARG A 177 -7.62 -14.12 8.30
C ARG A 177 -6.18 -13.81 7.89
N LEU A 178 -5.93 -13.50 6.62
CA LEU A 178 -4.61 -13.06 6.12
C LEU A 178 -4.16 -11.73 6.76
N ALA A 179 -5.06 -10.74 6.77
CA ALA A 179 -4.78 -9.44 7.41
C ALA A 179 -4.46 -9.59 8.90
N ARG A 180 -5.19 -10.44 9.62
CA ARG A 180 -4.92 -10.74 11.04
C ARG A 180 -3.56 -11.40 11.24
N PHE A 181 -3.16 -12.31 10.35
CA PHE A 181 -1.86 -12.98 10.41
C PHE A 181 -0.70 -11.99 10.23
N ASN A 182 -0.81 -11.05 9.28
CA ASN A 182 0.24 -10.05 9.03
C ASN A 182 0.31 -8.97 10.13
N THR A 183 -0.84 -8.58 10.70
CA THR A 183 -0.91 -7.48 11.69
C THR A 183 -0.62 -7.92 13.11
N PHE A 184 -0.95 -9.17 13.46
CA PHE A 184 -0.72 -9.73 14.79
C PHE A 184 0.11 -11.00 14.68
N PRO A 185 1.46 -10.89 14.61
CA PRO A 185 2.35 -12.04 14.68
C PRO A 185 2.31 -12.64 16.10
N LEU A 186 1.26 -13.43 16.37
CA LEU A 186 1.08 -14.13 17.63
C LEU A 186 2.09 -15.28 17.73
N GLU A 187 2.60 -15.56 18.93
CA GLU A 187 3.45 -16.74 19.18
C GLU A 187 2.73 -18.09 18.92
N LYS A 188 1.41 -18.07 18.73
CA LYS A 188 0.58 -19.24 18.45
C LYS A 188 -0.28 -18.98 17.21
N TYR A 189 -0.28 -19.93 16.26
CA TYR A 189 -1.20 -19.91 15.13
C TYR A 189 -2.64 -20.02 15.62
N VAL A 190 -3.52 -19.13 15.13
CA VAL A 190 -4.94 -19.11 15.47
C VAL A 190 -5.74 -19.19 14.17
N GLY A 191 -6.61 -20.18 14.06
CA GLY A 191 -7.50 -20.39 12.91
C GLY A 191 -6.91 -21.27 11.79
N LEU A 192 -7.80 -21.75 10.92
CA LEU A 192 -7.46 -22.63 9.80
C LEU A 192 -6.80 -21.84 8.65
N PRO A 193 -5.74 -22.36 8.01
CA PRO A 193 -5.16 -21.67 6.87
C PRO A 193 -6.05 -21.62 5.62
N ILE A 194 -6.02 -20.48 4.93
CA ILE A 194 -6.79 -20.27 3.68
C ILE A 194 -6.40 -21.29 2.62
N THR A 195 -5.13 -21.68 2.61
CA THR A 195 -4.53 -22.66 1.70
C THR A 195 -5.23 -24.03 1.75
N ILE A 196 -5.95 -24.34 2.84
CA ILE A 196 -6.75 -25.57 2.94
C ILE A 196 -7.91 -25.60 1.96
N SER A 197 -8.47 -24.46 1.53
CA SER A 197 -9.46 -24.46 0.45
C SER A 197 -8.86 -24.99 -0.85
N GLY A 198 -7.62 -24.60 -1.18
CA GLY A 198 -6.88 -25.07 -2.33
C GLY A 198 -6.55 -26.55 -2.31
N LEU A 199 -6.56 -27.18 -1.12
CA LEU A 199 -6.38 -28.62 -0.97
C LEU A 199 -7.70 -29.38 -0.93
N LEU A 200 -8.65 -28.89 -0.13
CA LEU A 200 -9.90 -29.60 0.18
C LEU A 200 -10.85 -29.60 -1.02
N ILE A 201 -11.02 -28.48 -1.70
CA ILE A 201 -11.93 -28.37 -2.86
C ILE A 201 -11.55 -29.33 -3.99
N PRO A 202 -10.31 -29.36 -4.51
CA PRO A 202 -9.95 -30.32 -5.55
C PRO A 202 -10.01 -31.78 -5.06
N LEU A 203 -9.70 -32.05 -3.79
CA LEU A 203 -9.79 -33.40 -3.24
C LEU A 203 -11.24 -33.91 -3.20
N LEU A 204 -12.20 -33.07 -2.76
CA LEU A 204 -13.62 -33.40 -2.77
C LEU A 204 -14.12 -33.67 -4.20
N TYR A 205 -13.63 -32.91 -5.18
CA TYR A 205 -13.92 -33.14 -6.59
C TYR A 205 -13.42 -34.52 -7.05
N PHE A 206 -12.18 -34.90 -6.76
CA PHE A 206 -11.63 -36.20 -7.14
C PHE A 206 -12.32 -37.38 -6.44
N ILE A 207 -12.79 -37.18 -5.21
CA ILE A 207 -13.58 -38.18 -4.48
C ILE A 207 -14.98 -38.37 -5.12
N GLY A 208 -15.43 -37.43 -5.96
CA GLY A 208 -16.75 -37.48 -6.59
C GLY A 208 -17.88 -37.01 -5.68
N VAL A 209 -17.57 -36.10 -4.75
CA VAL A 209 -18.57 -35.54 -3.83
C VAL A 209 -19.59 -34.71 -4.63
N PRO A 210 -20.90 -34.82 -4.33
CA PRO A 210 -21.93 -34.03 -4.99
C PRO A 210 -21.65 -32.51 -4.99
N PRO A 211 -21.85 -31.79 -6.12
CA PRO A 211 -21.58 -30.36 -6.23
C PRO A 211 -22.26 -29.49 -5.15
N LEU A 212 -23.44 -29.89 -4.67
CA LEU A 212 -24.19 -29.15 -3.65
C LEU A 212 -23.48 -29.07 -2.28
N ILE A 213 -22.51 -29.94 -2.02
CA ILE A 213 -21.76 -29.96 -0.75
C ILE A 213 -20.68 -28.86 -0.73
N PHE A 214 -20.17 -28.44 -1.87
CA PHE A 214 -19.06 -27.48 -1.96
C PHE A 214 -19.37 -26.12 -1.30
N PRO A 215 -20.54 -25.48 -1.51
CA PRO A 215 -20.89 -24.24 -0.82
C PRO A 215 -21.01 -24.40 0.70
N VAL A 216 -21.47 -25.56 1.18
CA VAL A 216 -21.52 -25.87 2.61
C VAL A 216 -20.09 -25.94 3.17
N VAL A 217 -19.18 -26.58 2.45
CA VAL A 217 -17.76 -26.63 2.81
C VAL A 217 -17.16 -25.23 2.85
N LEU A 218 -17.46 -24.34 1.89
CA LEU A 218 -17.00 -22.94 1.93
C LEU A 218 -17.48 -22.22 3.20
N LEU A 219 -18.75 -22.38 3.59
CA LEU A 219 -19.27 -21.79 4.84
C LEU A 219 -18.54 -22.34 6.08
N VAL A 220 -18.35 -23.65 6.15
CA VAL A 220 -17.61 -24.29 7.25
C VAL A 220 -16.17 -23.77 7.31
N LEU A 221 -15.49 -23.70 6.17
CA LEU A 221 -14.15 -23.13 6.07
C LEU A 221 -14.11 -21.66 6.51
N SER A 222 -15.10 -20.86 6.10
CA SER A 222 -15.22 -19.46 6.51
C SER A 222 -15.30 -19.32 8.03
N ILE A 223 -16.17 -20.12 8.66
CA ILE A 223 -16.31 -20.16 10.12
C ILE A 223 -15.00 -20.60 10.76
N LEU A 224 -14.34 -21.64 10.24
CA LEU A 224 -13.07 -22.15 10.79
C LEU A 224 -11.89 -21.17 10.63
N MET A 225 -11.88 -20.33 9.58
CA MET A 225 -10.86 -19.29 9.39
C MET A 225 -11.00 -18.15 10.40
N ILE A 226 -12.25 -17.79 10.74
CA ILE A 226 -12.54 -16.74 11.73
C ILE A 226 -12.48 -17.31 13.16
N ALA A 227 -12.86 -18.57 13.34
CA ALA A 227 -12.92 -19.26 14.63
C ALA A 227 -11.54 -19.27 15.27
N SER A 228 -11.46 -18.65 16.44
CA SER A 228 -10.22 -18.49 17.19
C SER A 228 -9.99 -19.67 18.13
N PHE A 229 -9.84 -20.89 17.60
CA PHE A 229 -9.40 -22.02 18.40
C PHE A 229 -7.94 -21.79 18.83
N LYS A 230 -7.73 -21.60 20.14
CA LYS A 230 -6.39 -21.50 20.73
C LYS A 230 -5.81 -22.91 20.84
N PHE A 231 -4.82 -23.26 20.02
CA PHE A 231 -3.98 -24.43 20.31
C PHE A 231 -2.83 -24.02 21.22
N THR A 232 -2.76 -24.64 22.39
CA THR A 232 -1.53 -24.68 23.21
C THR A 232 -0.51 -25.54 22.46
N ARG A 233 0.71 -25.03 22.24
CA ARG A 233 1.81 -25.78 21.64
C ARG A 233 1.98 -27.11 22.41
N PRO A 234 1.86 -28.29 21.78
CA PRO A 234 2.59 -29.44 22.26
C PRO A 234 4.03 -29.22 21.77
N PHE A 235 4.86 -28.68 22.67
CA PHE A 235 6.29 -28.38 22.53
C PHE A 235 6.65 -27.03 21.88
#